data_AF-A0A2I9CX29-F1
#
_entry.id   AF-A0A2I9CX29-F1
#
_cell.length_a   1.000
_cell.length_b   1.000
_cell.length_c   1.000
_cell.angle_alpha   90.00
_cell.angle_beta   90.00
_cell.angle_gamma   90.00
#
_symmetry.space_group_name_H-M   'P 1'
#
loop_
_entity.id
_entity.type
_entity.pdbx_description
1 polymer ?
#
loop_
_entity_poly.entity_id
_entity_poly.type
_entity_poly.pdbx_seq_one_letter_code
_entity_poly.pdbx_strand_id
1 'polypeptide(L)'
;MKIKAAVVDKVNDPFVIKDDIELAEMKATDLQIKMVATGICHSDEAIRRGDASLGYPVILGHEGSGIVEKVGSEVTNFEVGDHVILSFYADGTCDNCLKGMPTKCRNYADYNLSGTRPDGSDHFQENGHHISDMFDQSSFTTHTVVDQRNAVKVPKELDLRRLGPLGCGYVTGSGTVLNSLQPRPGQTIAVFGTGAVGLAAMMAGKISGCTEVIAVDIVDSRLALAKELGATHAINSKEEDPVEAIKKLTHGYGVDFAVDTTGVEPVMVSAIHALAQGGTAALIAVTAKNITISSWNDLCVDDKKVIGVNMGDAIPGVDIPRLIDFYQHGMFPFEKTEKFYKFEDINQANADSGSGKTIKPVLIIDEDYQPGK
;
A
#
# COMPACT_ATOMS: atom_id res chain seq x y z
N MET A 1 -16.78 -18.18 -13.81
CA MET A 1 -18.08 -17.44 -13.77
C MET A 1 -17.91 -16.10 -14.48
N LYS A 2 -18.98 -15.39 -14.87
CA LYS A 2 -18.86 -14.03 -15.43
C LYS A 2 -19.00 -12.96 -14.36
N ILE A 3 -18.18 -11.93 -14.42
CA ILE A 3 -18.08 -10.85 -13.41
C ILE A 3 -17.97 -9.48 -14.08
N LYS A 4 -18.32 -8.43 -13.32
CA LYS A 4 -17.98 -7.05 -13.68
C LYS A 4 -16.59 -6.70 -13.16
N ALA A 5 -15.73 -6.09 -14.00
CA ALA A 5 -14.40 -5.62 -13.65
C ALA A 5 -13.99 -4.36 -14.42
N ALA A 6 -13.00 -3.62 -13.90
CA ALA A 6 -12.39 -2.47 -14.57
C ALA A 6 -11.09 -2.91 -15.25
N VAL A 7 -11.08 -2.88 -16.58
CA VAL A 7 -9.96 -3.33 -17.42
C VAL A 7 -9.21 -2.12 -17.98
N VAL A 8 -7.88 -2.22 -18.04
CA VAL A 8 -7.02 -1.32 -18.80
C VAL A 8 -6.46 -2.12 -19.98
N ASP A 9 -6.83 -1.73 -21.21
CA ASP A 9 -6.48 -2.50 -22.40
C ASP A 9 -5.00 -2.30 -22.81
N LYS A 10 -4.48 -1.07 -22.67
CA LYS A 10 -3.09 -0.70 -22.99
C LYS A 10 -2.58 0.39 -22.06
N VAL A 11 -1.26 0.57 -22.04
CA VAL A 11 -0.60 1.67 -21.33
C VAL A 11 -1.25 3.01 -21.69
N ASN A 12 -1.56 3.81 -20.67
CA ASN A 12 -2.27 5.09 -20.66
C ASN A 12 -3.77 5.06 -20.95
N ASP A 13 -4.37 3.93 -21.32
CA ASP A 13 -5.82 3.84 -21.50
C ASP A 13 -6.56 4.09 -20.17
N PRO A 14 -7.80 4.62 -20.21
CA PRO A 14 -8.63 4.74 -19.02
C PRO A 14 -9.04 3.36 -18.50
N PHE A 15 -9.56 3.34 -17.27
CA PHE A 15 -10.26 2.15 -16.77
C PHE A 15 -11.60 2.00 -17.49
N VAL A 16 -11.86 0.84 -18.08
CA VAL A 16 -13.12 0.50 -18.77
C VAL A 16 -13.86 -0.57 -17.97
N ILE A 17 -15.08 -0.27 -17.53
CA ILE A 17 -15.95 -1.24 -16.87
C ILE A 17 -16.50 -2.22 -17.92
N LYS A 18 -16.26 -3.51 -17.71
CA LYS A 18 -16.78 -4.62 -18.52
C LYS A 18 -17.57 -5.58 -17.63
N ASP A 19 -18.69 -6.11 -18.11
CA ASP A 19 -19.65 -6.91 -17.32
C ASP A 19 -19.57 -8.43 -17.58
N ASP A 20 -18.64 -8.86 -18.43
CA ASP A 20 -18.60 -10.22 -18.98
C ASP A 20 -17.23 -10.89 -18.89
N ILE A 21 -16.40 -10.46 -17.95
CA ILE A 21 -15.08 -11.04 -17.66
C ILE A 21 -15.24 -12.43 -17.05
N GLU A 22 -14.48 -13.39 -17.55
CA GLU A 22 -14.44 -14.77 -17.08
C GLU A 22 -13.44 -14.88 -15.93
N LEU A 23 -13.94 -15.21 -14.74
CA LEU A 23 -13.14 -15.50 -13.55
C LEU A 23 -12.68 -16.95 -13.54
N ALA A 24 -11.41 -17.17 -13.19
CA ALA A 24 -10.81 -18.49 -13.01
C ALA A 24 -11.64 -19.41 -12.12
N GLU A 25 -11.54 -20.72 -12.38
CA GLU A 25 -12.09 -21.73 -11.49
C GLU A 25 -11.29 -21.81 -10.17
N MET A 26 -12.01 -22.14 -9.09
CA MET A 26 -11.39 -22.33 -7.79
C MET A 26 -10.57 -23.62 -7.76
N LYS A 27 -9.40 -23.53 -7.12
CA LYS A 27 -8.53 -24.63 -6.72
C LYS A 27 -8.79 -25.01 -5.26
N ALA A 28 -8.10 -26.05 -4.81
CA ALA A 28 -8.28 -26.61 -3.47
C ALA A 28 -7.95 -25.61 -2.34
N THR A 29 -6.99 -24.71 -2.55
CA THR A 29 -6.54 -23.72 -1.55
C THR A 29 -7.18 -22.35 -1.71
N ASP A 30 -8.05 -22.18 -2.71
CA ASP A 30 -8.60 -20.88 -3.08
C ASP A 30 -9.78 -20.45 -2.19
N LEU A 31 -9.98 -19.14 -2.14
CA LEU A 31 -11.18 -18.46 -1.68
C LEU A 31 -11.80 -17.72 -2.86
N GLN A 32 -13.12 -17.85 -3.06
CA GLN A 32 -13.86 -16.92 -3.92
C GLN A 32 -14.39 -15.79 -3.04
N ILE A 33 -14.04 -14.56 -3.37
CA ILE A 33 -14.36 -13.37 -2.59
C ILE A 33 -15.38 -12.55 -3.34
N LYS A 34 -16.51 -12.24 -2.69
CA LYS A 34 -17.42 -11.18 -3.12
C LYS A 34 -16.85 -9.85 -2.64
N MET A 35 -16.46 -8.99 -3.56
CA MET A 35 -15.80 -7.72 -3.24
C MET A 35 -16.81 -6.72 -2.69
N VAL A 36 -16.46 -6.08 -1.57
CA VAL A 36 -17.26 -5.02 -0.94
C VAL A 36 -16.71 -3.65 -1.33
N ALA A 37 -15.39 -3.47 -1.17
CA ALA A 37 -14.72 -2.25 -1.55
C ALA A 37 -13.25 -2.50 -1.88
N THR A 38 -12.64 -1.56 -2.59
CA THR A 38 -11.23 -1.60 -2.93
C THR A 38 -10.62 -0.20 -2.95
N GLY A 39 -9.41 -0.05 -2.39
CA GLY A 39 -8.65 1.18 -2.45
C GLY A 39 -7.98 1.38 -3.80
N ILE A 40 -7.84 2.64 -4.22
CA ILE A 40 -6.93 3.00 -5.32
C ILE A 40 -5.57 3.38 -4.71
N CYS A 41 -4.52 2.71 -5.17
CA CYS A 41 -3.14 2.97 -4.80
C CYS A 41 -2.39 3.67 -5.93
N HIS A 42 -1.33 4.41 -5.60
CA HIS A 42 -0.49 5.04 -6.62
C HIS A 42 0.15 4.01 -7.55
N SER A 43 0.42 2.80 -7.06
CA SER A 43 0.97 1.71 -7.87
C SER A 43 0.03 1.28 -9.00
N ASP A 44 -1.29 1.37 -8.80
CA ASP A 44 -2.25 1.08 -9.88
C ASP A 44 -2.09 2.10 -11.03
N GLU A 45 -1.96 3.39 -10.70
CA GLU A 45 -1.71 4.45 -11.68
C GLU A 45 -0.33 4.33 -12.33
N ALA A 46 0.70 3.97 -11.56
CA ALA A 46 2.06 3.77 -12.05
C ALA A 46 2.12 2.65 -13.09
N ILE A 47 1.41 1.54 -12.86
CA ILE A 47 1.27 0.49 -13.86
C ILE A 47 0.49 1.03 -15.05
N ARG A 48 -0.72 1.59 -14.84
CA ARG A 48 -1.58 2.11 -15.92
C ARG A 48 -0.84 3.07 -16.87
N ARG A 49 0.02 3.94 -16.36
CA ARG A 49 0.82 4.89 -17.14
C ARG A 49 2.13 4.34 -17.71
N GLY A 50 2.55 3.16 -17.28
CA GLY A 50 3.78 2.51 -17.72
C GLY A 50 5.04 2.95 -16.98
N ASP A 51 4.91 3.57 -15.80
CA ASP A 51 6.04 3.83 -14.89
C ASP A 51 6.55 2.53 -14.23
N ALA A 52 5.66 1.54 -14.11
CA ALA A 52 5.96 0.15 -13.83
C ALA A 52 5.31 -0.75 -14.90
N SER A 53 5.91 -1.89 -15.23
CA SER A 53 5.42 -2.75 -16.31
C SER A 53 4.81 -4.05 -15.80
N LEU A 54 3.61 -4.34 -16.28
CA LEU A 54 2.92 -5.62 -16.19
C LEU A 54 2.29 -5.94 -17.57
N GLY A 55 1.83 -7.17 -17.80
CA GLY A 55 1.14 -7.55 -19.04
C GLY A 55 -0.17 -6.79 -19.26
N TYR A 56 -0.54 -6.54 -20.51
CA TYR A 56 -1.80 -5.89 -20.91
C TYR A 56 -2.57 -6.78 -21.90
N PRO A 57 -3.92 -6.82 -21.87
CA PRO A 57 -4.83 -6.11 -20.96
C PRO A 57 -4.67 -6.54 -19.50
N VAL A 58 -5.08 -5.69 -18.55
CA VAL A 58 -4.91 -5.91 -17.10
C VAL A 58 -6.13 -5.45 -16.30
N ILE A 59 -6.46 -6.18 -15.24
CA ILE A 59 -7.32 -5.70 -14.15
C ILE A 59 -6.43 -5.37 -12.96
N LEU A 60 -6.48 -4.13 -12.48
CA LEU A 60 -5.65 -3.63 -11.38
C LEU A 60 -6.39 -3.72 -10.03
N GLY A 61 -5.83 -3.06 -9.02
CA GLY A 61 -6.37 -3.00 -7.67
C GLY A 61 -5.76 -4.06 -6.76
N HIS A 62 -5.17 -3.66 -5.65
CA HIS A 62 -4.50 -4.56 -4.71
C HIS A 62 -4.76 -4.17 -3.24
N GLU A 63 -5.81 -3.40 -3.02
CA GLU A 63 -6.29 -2.94 -1.71
C GLU A 63 -7.73 -3.42 -1.50
N GLY A 64 -7.98 -4.70 -1.78
CA GLY A 64 -9.31 -5.31 -1.78
C GLY A 64 -9.83 -5.68 -0.38
N SER A 65 -11.13 -5.54 -0.18
CA SER A 65 -11.85 -6.04 1.00
C SER A 65 -13.19 -6.65 0.58
N GLY A 66 -13.53 -7.80 1.17
CA GLY A 66 -14.69 -8.56 0.74
C GLY A 66 -15.08 -9.68 1.69
N ILE A 67 -16.11 -10.41 1.27
CA ILE A 67 -16.69 -11.51 2.04
C ILE A 67 -16.39 -12.82 1.31
N VAL A 68 -15.91 -13.81 2.04
CA VAL A 68 -15.68 -15.16 1.50
C VAL A 68 -17.02 -15.75 1.07
N GLU A 69 -17.20 -16.00 -0.23
CA GLU A 69 -18.42 -16.58 -0.80
C GLU A 69 -18.29 -18.10 -0.94
N LYS A 70 -17.09 -18.59 -1.26
CA LYS A 70 -16.77 -20.03 -1.34
C LYS A 70 -15.36 -20.30 -0.85
N VAL A 71 -15.14 -21.54 -0.39
CA VAL A 71 -13.84 -22.05 0.06
C VAL A 71 -13.47 -23.32 -0.70
N GLY A 72 -12.21 -23.45 -1.08
CA GLY A 72 -11.64 -24.66 -1.64
C GLY A 72 -11.55 -25.80 -0.62
N SER A 73 -11.37 -27.03 -1.10
CA SER A 73 -11.40 -28.24 -0.28
C SER A 73 -10.26 -28.38 0.73
N GLU A 74 -9.15 -27.65 0.56
CA GLU A 74 -7.97 -27.65 1.44
C GLU A 74 -7.85 -26.37 2.28
N VAL A 75 -8.83 -25.48 2.21
CA VAL A 75 -8.90 -24.30 3.06
C VAL A 75 -9.30 -24.73 4.48
N THR A 76 -8.54 -24.28 5.47
CA THR A 76 -8.76 -24.68 6.88
C THR A 76 -8.95 -23.51 7.84
N ASN A 77 -8.53 -22.31 7.46
CA ASN A 77 -8.55 -21.11 8.30
C ASN A 77 -9.64 -20.09 7.91
N PHE A 78 -10.42 -20.37 6.86
CA PHE A 78 -11.55 -19.54 6.41
C PHE A 78 -12.82 -20.36 6.23
N GLU A 79 -13.95 -19.68 6.40
CA GLU A 79 -15.28 -20.19 6.14
C GLU A 79 -16.11 -19.17 5.33
N VAL A 80 -17.19 -19.64 4.70
CA VAL A 80 -18.14 -18.77 3.99
C VAL A 80 -18.71 -17.73 4.96
N GLY A 81 -18.73 -16.46 4.54
CA GLY A 81 -19.18 -15.34 5.34
C GLY A 81 -18.08 -14.68 6.18
N ASP A 82 -16.83 -15.15 6.13
CA ASP A 82 -15.71 -14.42 6.73
C ASP A 82 -15.46 -13.10 6.00
N HIS A 83 -15.19 -12.05 6.78
CA HIS A 83 -14.73 -10.76 6.24
C HIS A 83 -13.21 -10.81 6.11
N VAL A 84 -12.70 -10.41 4.95
CA VAL A 84 -11.27 -10.45 4.64
C VAL A 84 -10.77 -9.17 3.98
N ILE A 85 -9.51 -8.87 4.24
CA ILE A 85 -8.69 -7.96 3.44
C ILE A 85 -7.77 -8.80 2.58
N LEU A 86 -7.53 -8.37 1.35
CA LEU A 86 -6.57 -8.99 0.43
C LEU A 86 -5.23 -8.27 0.48
N SER A 87 -4.15 -9.04 0.42
CA SER A 87 -2.77 -8.55 0.36
C SER A 87 -1.96 -9.36 -0.67
N PHE A 88 -0.65 -9.14 -0.69
CA PHE A 88 0.27 -9.82 -1.60
C PHE A 88 0.39 -11.32 -1.30
N TYR A 89 0.73 -12.12 -2.32
CA TYR A 89 0.97 -13.55 -2.17
C TYR A 89 2.42 -13.85 -1.79
N ALA A 90 2.60 -14.86 -0.95
CA ALA A 90 3.89 -15.47 -0.66
C ALA A 90 3.71 -16.99 -0.50
N ASP A 91 4.63 -17.80 -1.03
CA ASP A 91 4.47 -19.27 -1.08
C ASP A 91 4.36 -19.97 0.28
N GLY A 92 4.86 -19.35 1.34
CA GLY A 92 4.92 -19.97 2.66
C GLY A 92 5.86 -21.16 2.78
N THR A 93 6.69 -21.46 1.78
CA THR A 93 7.50 -22.69 1.70
C THR A 93 8.96 -22.43 1.39
N CYS A 94 9.31 -21.30 0.75
CA CYS A 94 10.71 -20.95 0.53
C CYS A 94 11.42 -20.55 1.85
N ASP A 95 12.75 -20.55 1.83
CA ASP A 95 13.58 -20.30 3.02
C ASP A 95 13.29 -18.93 3.67
N ASN A 96 12.92 -17.92 2.90
CA ASN A 96 12.57 -16.60 3.43
C ASN A 96 11.17 -16.58 4.06
N CYS A 97 10.19 -17.23 3.43
CA CYS A 97 8.85 -17.40 3.99
C CYS A 97 8.90 -18.18 5.32
N LEU A 98 9.69 -19.25 5.40
CA LEU A 98 9.86 -20.05 6.62
C LEU A 98 10.56 -19.29 7.75
N LYS A 99 11.29 -18.21 7.44
CA LYS A 99 11.88 -17.28 8.43
C LYS A 99 10.95 -16.13 8.80
N GLY A 100 9.71 -16.11 8.31
CA GLY A 100 8.74 -15.03 8.56
C GLY A 100 9.00 -13.76 7.74
N MET A 101 9.59 -13.88 6.54
CA MET A 101 9.86 -12.75 5.66
C MET A 101 9.13 -12.88 4.30
N PRO A 102 7.79 -12.82 4.28
CA PRO A 102 7.00 -13.07 3.07
C PRO A 102 7.23 -12.00 1.97
N THR A 103 7.54 -10.76 2.33
CA THR A 103 7.94 -9.68 1.40
C THR A 103 9.22 -9.99 0.63
N LYS A 104 10.03 -10.92 1.15
CA LYS A 104 11.29 -11.42 0.58
C LYS A 104 11.11 -12.85 0.04
N CYS A 105 9.87 -13.28 -0.21
CA CYS A 105 9.59 -14.54 -0.88
C CYS A 105 10.49 -14.68 -2.13
N ARG A 106 11.11 -15.85 -2.32
CA ARG A 106 12.02 -16.09 -3.46
C ARG A 106 11.32 -15.96 -4.81
N ASN A 107 10.01 -16.18 -4.80
CA ASN A 107 9.13 -16.14 -5.96
C ASN A 107 8.23 -14.90 -5.96
N TYR A 108 8.57 -13.85 -5.20
CA TYR A 108 7.71 -12.67 -5.02
C TYR A 108 7.29 -12.04 -6.36
N ALA A 109 8.26 -11.78 -7.25
CA ALA A 109 7.99 -11.16 -8.54
C ALA A 109 7.12 -12.06 -9.43
N ASP A 110 7.42 -13.36 -9.49
CA ASP A 110 6.69 -14.32 -10.30
C ASP A 110 5.23 -14.48 -9.88
N TYR A 111 4.93 -14.30 -8.59
CA TYR A 111 3.56 -14.44 -8.09
C TYR A 111 2.78 -13.13 -8.01
N ASN A 112 3.45 -11.99 -7.88
CA ASN A 112 2.76 -10.72 -7.68
C ASN A 112 2.81 -9.79 -8.89
N LEU A 113 3.75 -10.01 -9.82
CA LEU A 113 4.06 -9.08 -10.92
C LEU A 113 4.09 -9.75 -12.31
N SER A 114 3.79 -11.05 -12.40
CA SER A 114 3.78 -11.78 -13.68
C SER A 114 2.51 -11.53 -14.51
N GLY A 115 1.42 -11.19 -13.84
CA GLY A 115 0.10 -11.09 -14.46
C GLY A 115 -0.62 -12.42 -14.61
N THR A 116 -0.14 -13.49 -13.98
CA THR A 116 -0.82 -14.79 -13.93
C THR A 116 -0.80 -15.35 -12.51
N ARG A 117 -1.64 -16.36 -12.29
CA ARG A 117 -1.67 -17.11 -11.04
C ARG A 117 -0.35 -17.87 -10.82
N PRO A 118 -0.01 -18.29 -9.58
CA PRO A 118 1.25 -18.97 -9.26
C PRO A 118 1.59 -20.23 -10.07
N ASP A 119 0.60 -20.89 -10.66
CA ASP A 119 0.80 -22.05 -11.55
C ASP A 119 0.81 -21.71 -13.05
N GLY A 120 0.82 -20.41 -13.37
CA GLY A 120 0.82 -19.89 -14.72
C GLY A 120 -0.55 -19.86 -15.41
N SER A 121 -1.63 -20.26 -14.73
CA SER A 121 -2.98 -20.13 -15.30
C SER A 121 -3.48 -18.69 -15.25
N ASP A 122 -4.38 -18.36 -16.18
CA ASP A 122 -5.01 -17.05 -16.24
C ASP A 122 -5.90 -16.85 -15.01
N HIS A 123 -5.81 -15.66 -14.42
CA HIS A 123 -6.72 -15.25 -13.35
C HIS A 123 -8.05 -14.76 -13.93
N PHE A 124 -7.98 -14.02 -15.04
CA PHE A 124 -9.12 -13.45 -15.75
C PHE A 124 -8.99 -13.70 -17.25
N GLN A 125 -10.12 -13.89 -17.92
CA GLN A 125 -10.19 -13.97 -19.37
C GLN A 125 -11.33 -13.11 -19.93
N GLU A 126 -11.18 -12.65 -21.16
CA GLU A 126 -12.25 -12.05 -21.97
C GLU A 126 -12.35 -12.82 -23.28
N ASN A 127 -13.46 -13.53 -23.47
CA ASN A 127 -13.69 -14.39 -24.64
C ASN A 127 -12.54 -15.39 -24.88
N GLY A 128 -12.06 -16.03 -23.81
CA GLY A 128 -10.94 -16.97 -23.84
C GLY A 128 -9.55 -16.35 -24.04
N HIS A 129 -9.40 -15.03 -24.00
CA HIS A 129 -8.10 -14.35 -24.06
C HIS A 129 -7.68 -13.89 -22.67
N HIS A 130 -6.40 -14.09 -22.34
CA HIS A 130 -5.78 -13.69 -21.07
C HIS A 130 -5.96 -12.21 -20.75
N ILE A 131 -6.30 -11.91 -19.50
CA ILE A 131 -6.21 -10.59 -18.88
C ILE A 131 -5.34 -10.73 -17.62
N SER A 132 -4.32 -9.87 -17.55
CA SER A 132 -3.33 -9.93 -16.47
C SER A 132 -3.92 -9.47 -15.13
N ASP A 133 -3.43 -10.07 -14.05
CA ASP A 133 -3.72 -9.64 -12.68
C ASP A 133 -2.55 -8.89 -12.01
N MET A 134 -2.77 -8.39 -10.80
CA MET A 134 -1.74 -7.89 -9.92
C MET A 134 -1.90 -8.53 -8.54
N PHE A 135 -0.77 -8.95 -7.95
CA PHE A 135 -0.67 -9.52 -6.60
C PHE A 135 -1.42 -10.84 -6.39
N ASP A 136 -1.74 -11.57 -7.46
CA ASP A 136 -2.63 -12.75 -7.41
C ASP A 136 -3.97 -12.43 -6.73
N GLN A 137 -4.47 -11.21 -6.94
CA GLN A 137 -5.78 -10.80 -6.41
C GLN A 137 -6.61 -9.95 -7.37
N SER A 138 -6.09 -8.84 -7.90
CA SER A 138 -6.84 -7.83 -8.66
C SER A 138 -8.26 -7.53 -8.15
N SER A 139 -8.40 -6.44 -7.41
CA SER A 139 -9.62 -6.11 -6.66
C SER A 139 -10.54 -5.09 -7.33
N PHE A 140 -10.19 -4.55 -8.51
CA PHE A 140 -11.11 -3.71 -9.30
C PHE A 140 -12.14 -4.55 -10.06
N THR A 141 -12.89 -5.35 -9.30
CA THR A 141 -13.84 -6.35 -9.79
C THR A 141 -14.90 -6.65 -8.73
N THR A 142 -16.05 -7.17 -9.14
CA THR A 142 -17.13 -7.63 -8.25
C THR A 142 -16.80 -8.92 -7.50
N HIS A 143 -16.00 -9.80 -8.09
CA HIS A 143 -15.52 -11.03 -7.46
C HIS A 143 -14.09 -11.32 -7.87
N THR A 144 -13.34 -11.97 -7.00
CA THR A 144 -12.01 -12.50 -7.33
C THR A 144 -11.79 -13.87 -6.69
N VAL A 145 -10.80 -14.61 -7.16
CA VAL A 145 -10.38 -15.90 -6.61
C VAL A 145 -8.92 -15.79 -6.19
N VAL A 146 -8.64 -15.98 -4.91
CA VAL A 146 -7.29 -15.83 -4.35
C VAL A 146 -6.90 -17.07 -3.58
N ASP A 147 -5.61 -17.36 -3.45
CA ASP A 147 -5.16 -18.37 -2.48
C ASP A 147 -5.47 -17.87 -1.05
N GLN A 148 -5.79 -18.79 -0.13
CA GLN A 148 -6.00 -18.45 1.29
C GLN A 148 -4.86 -17.64 1.92
N ARG A 149 -3.63 -17.70 1.38
CA ARG A 149 -2.48 -16.91 1.83
C ARG A 149 -2.54 -15.43 1.44
N ASN A 150 -3.33 -15.04 0.44
CA ASN A 150 -3.57 -13.63 0.11
C ASN A 150 -4.54 -12.96 1.08
N ALA A 151 -5.30 -13.72 1.86
CA ALA A 151 -6.39 -13.20 2.67
C ALA A 151 -5.99 -13.04 4.14
N VAL A 152 -6.47 -11.96 4.76
CA VAL A 152 -6.39 -11.73 6.20
C VAL A 152 -7.79 -11.54 6.75
N LYS A 153 -8.18 -12.39 7.70
CA LYS A 153 -9.48 -12.32 8.37
C LYS A 153 -9.55 -11.06 9.24
N VAL A 154 -10.68 -10.37 9.20
CA VAL A 154 -10.93 -9.17 10.00
C VAL A 154 -12.25 -9.25 10.79
N PRO A 155 -12.38 -8.51 11.90
CA PRO A 155 -13.61 -8.48 12.68
C PRO A 155 -14.81 -8.03 11.84
N LYS A 156 -15.93 -8.77 11.94
CA LYS A 156 -17.15 -8.47 11.17
C LYS A 156 -17.82 -7.14 11.53
N GLU A 157 -17.52 -6.63 12.72
CA GLU A 157 -18.16 -5.41 13.26
C GLU A 157 -17.52 -4.12 12.75
N LEU A 158 -16.39 -4.24 12.06
CA LEU A 158 -15.76 -3.11 11.40
C LEU A 158 -16.39 -2.89 10.02
N ASP A 159 -16.49 -1.62 9.62
CA ASP A 159 -16.95 -1.25 8.29
C ASP A 159 -15.94 -1.75 7.24
N LEU A 160 -16.26 -2.89 6.62
CA LEU A 160 -15.38 -3.56 5.67
C LEU A 160 -15.00 -2.68 4.49
N ARG A 161 -15.86 -1.70 4.13
CA ARG A 161 -15.60 -0.75 3.04
C ARG A 161 -14.31 0.05 3.25
N ARG A 162 -13.84 0.17 4.49
CA ARG A 162 -12.64 0.96 4.85
C ARG A 162 -11.36 0.14 4.93
N LEU A 163 -11.47 -1.18 4.97
CA LEU A 163 -10.37 -2.00 5.46
C LEU A 163 -9.39 -2.40 4.35
N GLY A 164 -9.83 -2.42 3.10
CA GLY A 164 -9.02 -2.82 1.94
C GLY A 164 -7.64 -2.12 1.85
N PRO A 165 -7.54 -0.79 2.01
CA PRO A 165 -6.27 -0.07 1.98
C PRO A 165 -5.23 -0.50 3.04
N LEU A 166 -5.62 -1.20 4.11
CA LEU A 166 -4.68 -1.82 5.05
C LEU A 166 -3.84 -2.93 4.38
N GLY A 167 -4.35 -3.54 3.31
CA GLY A 167 -3.68 -4.61 2.55
C GLY A 167 -2.43 -4.17 1.78
N CYS A 168 -2.27 -2.86 1.54
CA CYS A 168 -1.10 -2.30 0.87
C CYS A 168 -0.63 -0.97 1.47
N GLY A 169 -1.28 0.16 1.13
CA GLY A 169 -0.71 1.48 1.40
C GLY A 169 -0.40 1.72 2.88
N TYR A 170 -1.36 1.41 3.76
CA TYR A 170 -1.16 1.66 5.20
C TYR A 170 -0.16 0.69 5.83
N VAL A 171 -0.18 -0.60 5.47
CA VAL A 171 0.80 -1.57 5.99
C VAL A 171 2.21 -1.29 5.48
N THR A 172 2.34 -0.79 4.25
CA THR A 172 3.63 -0.43 3.68
C THR A 172 4.30 0.69 4.47
N GLY A 173 3.58 1.79 4.72
CA GLY A 173 4.13 2.92 5.47
C GLY A 173 4.41 2.58 6.92
N SER A 174 3.42 1.99 7.61
CA SER A 174 3.55 1.64 9.02
C SER A 174 4.60 0.55 9.27
N GLY A 175 4.61 -0.50 8.44
CA GLY A 175 5.59 -1.58 8.52
C GLY A 175 7.01 -1.11 8.23
N THR A 176 7.20 -0.17 7.29
CA THR A 176 8.53 0.44 7.07
C THR A 176 9.11 1.00 8.36
N VAL A 177 8.28 1.63 9.19
CA VAL A 177 8.71 2.16 10.49
C VAL A 177 8.79 1.07 11.55
N LEU A 178 7.72 0.29 11.76
CA LEU A 178 7.61 -0.66 12.86
C LEU A 178 8.48 -1.90 12.71
N ASN A 179 8.74 -2.34 11.48
CA ASN A 179 9.41 -3.59 11.16
C ASN A 179 10.84 -3.37 10.66
N SER A 180 11.08 -2.37 9.80
CA SER A 180 12.39 -2.14 9.20
C SER A 180 13.25 -1.09 9.92
N LEU A 181 12.70 0.09 10.22
CA LEU A 181 13.46 1.17 10.85
C LEU A 181 13.57 1.01 12.38
N GLN A 182 12.51 0.49 13.00
CA GLN A 182 12.40 0.18 14.42
C GLN A 182 12.90 1.32 15.34
N PRO A 183 12.30 2.52 15.28
CA PRO A 183 12.71 3.63 16.12
C PRO A 183 12.64 3.29 17.61
N ARG A 184 13.61 3.77 18.38
CA ARG A 184 13.54 3.78 19.83
C ARG A 184 12.82 5.05 20.30
N PRO A 185 12.11 5.01 21.44
CA PRO A 185 11.53 6.22 22.02
C PRO A 185 12.57 7.32 22.19
N GLY A 186 12.22 8.55 21.81
CA GLY A 186 13.13 9.70 21.83
C GLY A 186 13.87 9.97 20.51
N GLN A 187 13.78 9.07 19.52
CA GLN A 187 14.33 9.32 18.19
C GLN A 187 13.42 10.20 17.33
N THR A 188 13.90 10.58 16.17
CA THR A 188 13.28 11.56 15.29
C THR A 188 13.03 10.98 13.90
N ILE A 189 11.94 11.40 13.27
CA ILE A 189 11.56 10.93 11.93
C ILE A 189 11.02 12.08 11.08
N ALA A 190 11.47 12.15 9.83
CA ALA A 190 10.85 12.97 8.79
C ALA A 190 10.17 12.09 7.74
N VAL A 191 8.96 12.44 7.34
CA VAL A 191 8.22 11.75 6.28
C VAL A 191 7.98 12.72 5.14
N PHE A 192 8.53 12.37 3.97
CA PHE A 192 8.42 13.12 2.74
C PHE A 192 7.30 12.52 1.89
N GLY A 193 6.25 13.32 1.69
CA GLY A 193 4.98 12.90 1.12
C GLY A 193 3.98 12.49 2.21
N THR A 194 2.82 13.14 2.22
CA THR A 194 1.72 12.89 3.16
C THR A 194 0.50 12.26 2.47
N GLY A 195 0.79 11.34 1.54
CA GLY A 195 -0.20 10.40 1.01
C GLY A 195 -0.54 9.29 2.02
N ALA A 196 -1.34 8.30 1.62
CA ALA A 196 -1.74 7.21 2.51
C ALA A 196 -0.55 6.44 3.12
N VAL A 197 0.48 6.13 2.31
CA VAL A 197 1.71 5.46 2.78
C VAL A 197 2.48 6.35 3.75
N GLY A 198 2.70 7.62 3.40
CA GLY A 198 3.44 8.55 4.24
C GLY A 198 2.75 8.83 5.57
N LEU A 199 1.44 9.09 5.55
CA LEU A 199 0.68 9.28 6.80
C LEU A 199 0.69 8.03 7.68
N ALA A 200 0.68 6.83 7.09
CA ALA A 200 0.83 5.59 7.84
C ALA A 200 2.23 5.46 8.48
N ALA A 201 3.30 5.78 7.75
CA ALA A 201 4.66 5.82 8.30
C ALA A 201 4.78 6.85 9.44
N MET A 202 4.21 8.03 9.26
CA MET A 202 4.22 9.10 10.24
C MET A 202 3.49 8.71 11.53
N MET A 203 2.28 8.17 11.41
CA MET A 203 1.53 7.66 12.57
C MET A 203 2.30 6.55 13.28
N ALA A 204 2.93 5.63 12.54
CA ALA A 204 3.78 4.60 13.12
C ALA A 204 5.01 5.16 13.84
N GLY A 205 5.62 6.23 13.34
CA GLY A 205 6.70 6.95 14.03
C GLY A 205 6.26 7.50 15.38
N LYS A 206 5.08 8.14 15.42
CA LYS A 206 4.47 8.59 16.67
C LYS A 206 4.17 7.43 17.62
N ILE A 207 3.60 6.33 17.12
CA ILE A 207 3.32 5.12 17.91
C ILE A 207 4.61 4.52 18.50
N SER A 208 5.72 4.61 17.77
CA SER A 208 7.04 4.12 18.21
C SER A 208 7.72 5.02 19.26
N GLY A 209 7.13 6.18 19.58
CA GLY A 209 7.65 7.12 20.56
C GLY A 209 8.70 8.10 20.01
N CYS A 210 8.71 8.35 18.70
CA CYS A 210 9.52 9.43 18.14
C CYS A 210 9.07 10.79 18.72
N THR A 211 10.02 11.60 19.18
CA THR A 211 9.72 12.93 19.78
C THR A 211 9.58 14.01 18.74
N GLU A 212 10.27 13.89 17.61
CA GLU A 212 10.04 14.74 16.44
C GLU A 212 9.50 13.89 15.30
N VAL A 213 8.26 14.19 14.89
CA VAL A 213 7.56 13.54 13.79
C VAL A 213 7.22 14.64 12.78
N ILE A 214 8.08 14.78 11.77
CA ILE A 214 8.07 15.91 10.85
C ILE A 214 7.43 15.48 9.54
N ALA A 215 6.32 16.11 9.15
CA ALA A 215 5.66 15.89 7.87
C ALA A 215 6.15 16.90 6.82
N VAL A 216 6.53 16.44 5.64
CA VAL A 216 6.96 17.28 4.51
C VAL A 216 6.07 16.99 3.31
N ASP A 217 5.43 18.01 2.77
CA ASP A 217 4.57 17.92 1.58
C ASP A 217 4.53 19.29 0.87
N ILE A 218 3.81 19.37 -0.25
CA ILE A 218 3.56 20.62 -0.99
C ILE A 218 2.11 21.09 -0.91
N VAL A 219 1.24 20.29 -0.27
CA VAL A 219 -0.20 20.56 -0.15
C VAL A 219 -0.56 20.87 1.30
N ASP A 220 -0.87 22.14 1.58
CA ASP A 220 -1.15 22.61 2.96
C ASP A 220 -2.29 21.87 3.66
N SER A 221 -3.34 21.48 2.93
CA SER A 221 -4.44 20.72 3.53
C SER A 221 -4.01 19.32 3.99
N ARG A 222 -3.04 18.70 3.32
CA ARG A 222 -2.48 17.40 3.74
C ARG A 222 -1.55 17.57 4.95
N LEU A 223 -0.77 18.65 4.98
CA LEU A 223 0.05 19.01 6.14
C LEU A 223 -0.81 19.31 7.39
N ALA A 224 -1.94 19.99 7.22
CA ALA A 224 -2.90 20.23 8.29
C ALA A 224 -3.47 18.91 8.84
N LEU A 225 -3.84 17.98 7.96
CA LEU A 225 -4.27 16.64 8.38
C LEU A 225 -3.12 15.87 9.06
N ALA A 226 -1.89 15.95 8.55
CA ALA A 226 -0.73 15.31 9.16
C ALA A 226 -0.53 15.77 10.62
N LYS A 227 -0.69 17.07 10.89
CA LYS A 227 -0.69 17.64 12.25
C LYS A 227 -1.80 17.04 13.12
N GLU A 228 -3.02 16.95 12.60
CA GLU A 228 -4.15 16.33 13.31
C GLU A 228 -3.89 14.85 13.65
N LEU A 229 -3.24 14.12 12.73
CA LEU A 229 -2.88 12.71 12.89
C LEU A 229 -1.64 12.50 13.76
N GLY A 230 -0.92 13.57 14.11
CA GLY A 230 0.11 13.55 15.14
C GLY A 230 1.52 13.94 14.70
N ALA A 231 1.71 14.55 13.54
CA ALA A 231 2.96 15.23 13.23
C ALA A 231 3.24 16.32 14.29
N THR A 232 4.46 16.36 14.83
CA THR A 232 4.90 17.47 15.70
C THR A 232 5.19 18.71 14.89
N HIS A 233 5.66 18.54 13.65
CA HIS A 233 6.01 19.62 12.72
C HIS A 233 5.51 19.32 11.30
N ALA A 234 5.29 20.38 10.54
CA ALA A 234 4.83 20.30 9.15
C ALA A 234 5.61 21.34 8.35
N ILE A 235 6.15 20.94 7.21
CA ILE A 235 6.99 21.76 6.33
C ILE A 235 6.40 21.72 4.93
N ASN A 236 6.12 22.89 4.37
CA ASN A 236 5.77 23.01 2.96
C ASN A 236 7.04 23.23 2.13
N SER A 237 7.46 22.21 1.38
CA SER A 237 8.72 22.26 0.63
C SER A 237 8.68 23.15 -0.63
N LYS A 238 7.56 23.83 -0.91
CA LYS A 238 7.49 24.92 -1.90
C LYS A 238 7.90 26.27 -1.30
N GLU A 239 7.74 26.44 0.00
CA GLU A 239 7.91 27.72 0.69
C GLU A 239 9.28 27.83 1.36
N GLU A 240 9.86 26.71 1.78
CA GLU A 240 11.19 26.65 2.39
C GLU A 240 11.95 25.36 2.04
N ASP A 241 13.27 25.37 2.24
CA ASP A 241 14.11 24.18 2.07
C ASP A 241 13.83 23.18 3.22
N PRO A 242 13.34 21.97 2.90
CA PRO A 242 13.00 20.99 3.93
C PRO A 242 14.22 20.50 4.71
N VAL A 243 15.42 20.44 4.12
CA VAL A 243 16.63 19.97 4.81
C VAL A 243 17.03 20.95 5.92
N GLU A 244 17.07 22.24 5.59
CA GLU A 244 17.43 23.28 6.55
C GLU A 244 16.36 23.44 7.63
N ALA A 245 15.08 23.36 7.26
CA ALA A 245 13.97 23.37 8.21
C ALA A 245 14.03 22.19 9.18
N ILE A 246 14.26 20.97 8.68
CA ILE A 246 14.42 19.77 9.53
C ILE A 246 15.62 19.93 10.47
N LYS A 247 16.78 20.35 9.97
CA LYS A 247 17.97 20.57 10.81
C LYS A 247 17.69 21.59 11.91
N LYS A 248 17.01 22.70 11.60
CA LYS A 248 16.62 23.70 12.60
C LYS A 248 15.76 23.11 13.72
N LEU A 249 14.80 22.24 13.37
CA LEU A 249 13.93 21.55 14.34
C LEU A 249 14.66 20.48 15.16
N THR A 250 15.80 20.00 14.66
CA THR A 250 16.58 18.90 15.25
C THR A 250 17.96 19.37 15.74
N HIS A 251 18.04 20.61 16.23
CA HIS A 251 19.26 21.19 16.82
C HIS A 251 20.50 21.20 15.90
N GLY A 252 20.27 21.25 14.59
CA GLY A 252 21.30 21.25 13.55
C GLY A 252 21.73 19.86 13.09
N TYR A 253 21.23 18.78 13.71
CA TYR A 253 21.70 17.42 13.45
C TYR A 253 21.03 16.78 12.25
N GLY A 254 19.72 17.00 12.05
CA GLY A 254 18.91 16.19 11.15
C GLY A 254 18.12 15.11 11.90
N VAL A 255 17.41 14.26 11.17
CA VAL A 255 16.58 13.18 11.74
C VAL A 255 17.30 11.83 11.78
N ASP A 256 16.96 10.99 12.75
CA ASP A 256 17.43 9.59 12.80
C ASP A 256 16.90 8.78 11.61
N PHE A 257 15.67 9.08 11.19
CA PHE A 257 14.97 8.35 10.14
C PHE A 257 14.30 9.29 9.15
N ALA A 258 14.40 8.96 7.86
CA ALA A 258 13.62 9.61 6.81
C ALA A 258 12.84 8.55 6.01
N VAL A 259 11.60 8.85 5.65
CA VAL A 259 10.80 7.99 4.76
C VAL A 259 10.32 8.82 3.58
N ASP A 260 10.75 8.49 2.37
CA ASP A 260 10.20 9.07 1.14
C ASP A 260 9.14 8.16 0.55
N THR A 261 7.95 8.74 0.35
CA THR A 261 6.84 8.10 -0.34
C THR A 261 6.42 8.88 -1.60
N THR A 262 7.29 9.78 -2.12
CA THR A 262 6.97 10.64 -3.27
C THR A 262 7.50 10.07 -4.58
N GLY A 263 8.66 9.40 -4.56
CA GLY A 263 9.32 8.92 -5.78
C GLY A 263 9.86 10.05 -6.66
N VAL A 264 9.94 11.27 -6.13
CA VAL A 264 10.47 12.46 -6.80
C VAL A 264 11.94 12.60 -6.46
N GLU A 265 12.81 12.59 -7.48
CA GLU A 265 14.27 12.55 -7.32
C GLU A 265 14.82 13.62 -6.35
N PRO A 266 14.56 14.94 -6.52
CA PRO A 266 15.02 15.95 -5.58
C PRO A 266 14.55 15.74 -4.14
N VAL A 267 13.37 15.16 -3.95
CA VAL A 267 12.79 14.90 -2.63
C VAL A 267 13.45 13.69 -1.98
N MET A 268 13.71 12.63 -2.74
CA MET A 268 14.48 11.47 -2.28
C MET A 268 15.90 11.88 -1.84
N VAL A 269 16.57 12.76 -2.59
CA VAL A 269 17.88 13.31 -2.21
C VAL A 269 17.76 14.16 -0.93
N SER A 270 16.74 15.02 -0.84
CA SER A 270 16.48 15.81 0.37
C SER A 270 16.25 14.94 1.61
N ALA A 271 15.57 13.80 1.46
CA ALA A 271 15.35 12.85 2.55
C ALA A 271 16.68 12.26 3.09
N ILE A 272 17.65 12.00 2.21
CA ILE A 272 18.99 11.53 2.59
C ILE A 272 19.79 12.65 3.26
N HIS A 273 19.73 13.87 2.72
CA HIS A 273 20.46 15.03 3.24
C HIS A 273 19.90 15.57 4.57
N ALA A 274 18.64 15.28 4.86
CA ALA A 274 17.99 15.60 6.13
C ALA A 274 18.39 14.65 7.28
N LEU A 275 19.10 13.56 7.00
CA LEU A 275 19.53 12.60 8.02
C LEU A 275 20.63 13.17 8.92
N ALA A 276 20.53 12.82 10.20
CA ALA A 276 21.63 12.91 11.16
C ALA A 276 22.73 11.87 10.86
N GLN A 277 23.87 12.03 11.54
CA GLN A 277 24.94 11.04 11.51
C GLN A 277 24.42 9.68 12.03
N GLY A 278 24.66 8.61 11.28
CA GLY A 278 24.15 7.27 11.54
C GLY A 278 22.70 7.03 11.09
N GLY A 279 22.04 8.04 10.51
CA GLY A 279 20.63 7.99 10.13
C GLY A 279 20.31 7.04 8.98
N THR A 280 19.04 6.69 8.83
CA THR A 280 18.56 5.78 7.77
C THR A 280 17.41 6.41 6.98
N ALA A 281 17.56 6.49 5.65
CA ALA A 281 16.49 6.85 4.73
C ALA A 281 15.88 5.59 4.10
N ALA A 282 14.55 5.46 4.16
CA ALA A 282 13.79 4.47 3.43
C ALA A 282 13.11 5.15 2.22
N LEU A 283 13.49 4.74 1.01
CA LEU A 283 12.91 5.24 -0.24
C LEU A 283 11.98 4.17 -0.80
N ILE A 284 10.67 4.37 -0.69
CA ILE A 284 9.69 3.27 -0.85
C ILE A 284 8.60 3.54 -1.90
N ALA A 285 8.69 4.64 -2.64
CA ALA A 285 7.75 4.95 -3.71
C ALA A 285 8.00 4.10 -4.97
N VAL A 286 6.91 3.74 -5.66
CA VAL A 286 6.98 3.16 -7.01
C VAL A 286 7.25 4.29 -8.00
N THR A 287 8.41 4.28 -8.66
CA THR A 287 8.80 5.32 -9.61
C THR A 287 9.79 4.79 -10.64
N ALA A 288 9.72 5.30 -11.87
CA ALA A 288 10.72 5.05 -12.91
C ALA A 288 11.97 5.94 -12.78
N LYS A 289 12.00 6.83 -11.77
CA LYS A 289 13.11 7.77 -11.54
C LYS A 289 14.22 7.11 -10.74
N ASN A 290 15.45 7.42 -11.13
CA ASN A 290 16.65 7.05 -10.38
C ASN A 290 17.13 8.24 -9.55
N ILE A 291 17.93 7.97 -8.53
CA ILE A 291 18.70 8.98 -7.80
C ILE A 291 20.19 8.78 -8.04
N THR A 292 20.94 9.87 -8.00
CA THR A 292 22.41 9.84 -7.98
C THR A 292 22.90 10.35 -6.64
N ILE A 293 23.69 9.55 -5.94
CA ILE A 293 24.29 9.91 -4.65
C ILE A 293 25.78 9.57 -4.62
N SER A 294 26.54 10.32 -3.84
CA SER A 294 27.94 10.07 -3.52
C SER A 294 28.04 9.05 -2.41
N SER A 295 28.58 7.86 -2.71
CA SER A 295 28.84 6.85 -1.68
C SER A 295 29.78 7.35 -0.57
N TRP A 296 30.71 8.27 -0.89
CA TRP A 296 31.60 8.86 0.11
C TRP A 296 30.92 9.98 0.90
N ASN A 297 30.43 11.02 0.21
CA ASN A 297 29.95 12.24 0.88
C ASN A 297 28.55 12.09 1.46
N ASP A 298 27.64 11.38 0.78
CA ASP A 298 26.24 11.28 1.23
C ASP A 298 26.04 10.11 2.20
N LEU A 299 26.92 9.10 2.19
CA LEU A 299 26.79 7.88 2.99
C LEU A 299 27.94 7.66 3.97
N CYS A 300 29.15 7.36 3.48
CA CYS A 300 30.23 6.84 4.32
C CYS A 300 30.73 7.81 5.39
N VAL A 301 30.84 9.11 5.10
CA VAL A 301 31.39 10.09 6.07
C VAL A 301 30.50 10.23 7.31
N ASP A 302 29.19 10.14 7.12
CA ASP A 302 28.19 10.33 8.17
C ASP A 302 27.57 9.00 8.66
N ASP A 303 28.13 7.84 8.30
CA ASP A 303 27.58 6.50 8.63
C ASP A 303 26.09 6.32 8.24
N LYS A 304 25.62 6.98 7.18
CA LYS A 304 24.21 6.95 6.75
C LYS A 304 23.87 5.71 5.95
N LYS A 305 22.58 5.35 5.97
CA LYS A 305 22.02 4.22 5.21
C LYS A 305 20.89 4.68 4.30
N VAL A 306 20.80 4.05 3.14
CA VAL A 306 19.64 4.12 2.24
C VAL A 306 19.14 2.70 2.03
N ILE A 307 17.86 2.46 2.31
CA ILE A 307 17.25 1.13 2.23
C ILE A 307 15.99 1.17 1.36
N GLY A 308 15.71 0.05 0.69
CA GLY A 308 14.41 -0.24 0.10
C GLY A 308 13.59 -1.11 1.06
N VAL A 309 12.29 -0.86 1.14
CA VAL A 309 11.36 -1.67 1.94
C VAL A 309 10.13 -1.99 1.10
N ASN A 310 9.96 -3.27 0.79
CA ASN A 310 8.79 -3.76 0.05
C ASN A 310 7.67 -4.11 1.04
N MET A 311 6.45 -3.62 0.80
CA MET A 311 5.24 -3.88 1.61
C MET A 311 5.46 -3.73 3.13
N GLY A 312 6.35 -2.82 3.54
CA GLY A 312 6.65 -2.56 4.96
C GLY A 312 7.35 -3.70 5.70
N ASP A 313 8.02 -4.61 4.98
CA ASP A 313 8.55 -5.87 5.53
C ASP A 313 7.52 -6.64 6.37
N ALA A 314 6.24 -6.53 5.97
CA ALA A 314 5.12 -7.00 6.75
C ALA A 314 4.86 -8.49 6.56
N ILE A 315 4.33 -9.11 7.61
CA ILE A 315 3.59 -10.36 7.58
C ILE A 315 2.11 -9.97 7.63
N PRO A 316 1.34 -10.00 6.52
CA PRO A 316 -0.02 -9.47 6.47
C PRO A 316 -0.92 -9.97 7.62
N GLY A 317 -0.88 -11.28 7.91
CA GLY A 317 -1.67 -11.90 8.98
C GLY A 317 -1.29 -11.48 10.41
N VAL A 318 -0.19 -10.75 10.61
CA VAL A 318 0.24 -10.20 11.90
C VAL A 318 0.09 -8.68 11.91
N ASP A 319 0.57 -8.02 10.86
CA ASP A 319 0.65 -6.57 10.81
C ASP A 319 -0.71 -5.90 10.59
N ILE A 320 -1.56 -6.45 9.73
CA ILE A 320 -2.89 -5.85 9.47
C ILE A 320 -3.78 -5.91 10.72
N PRO A 321 -3.90 -7.04 11.45
CA PRO A 321 -4.60 -7.06 12.73
C PRO A 321 -4.02 -6.06 13.75
N ARG A 322 -2.69 -5.92 13.82
CA ARG A 322 -2.04 -4.93 14.70
C ARG A 322 -2.43 -3.49 14.35
N LEU A 323 -2.55 -3.15 13.07
CA LEU A 323 -3.02 -1.82 12.65
C LEU A 323 -4.50 -1.60 12.99
N ILE A 324 -5.33 -2.64 12.87
CA ILE A 324 -6.72 -2.59 13.31
C ILE A 324 -6.80 -2.33 14.82
N ASP A 325 -5.96 -2.98 15.62
CA ASP A 325 -5.89 -2.73 17.07
C ASP A 325 -5.51 -1.27 17.35
N PHE A 326 -4.49 -0.73 16.66
CA PHE A 326 -4.13 0.69 16.81
C PHE A 326 -5.26 1.64 16.40
N TYR A 327 -5.99 1.32 15.34
CA TYR A 327 -7.16 2.09 14.92
C TYR A 327 -8.26 2.08 16.00
N GLN A 328 -8.57 0.91 16.57
CA GLN A 328 -9.57 0.78 17.64
C GLN A 328 -9.18 1.53 18.92
N HIS A 329 -7.88 1.68 19.18
CA HIS A 329 -7.36 2.51 20.29
C HIS A 329 -7.20 4.00 19.91
N GLY A 330 -7.63 4.43 18.72
CA GLY A 330 -7.53 5.81 18.25
C GLY A 330 -6.10 6.27 17.92
N MET A 331 -5.15 5.34 17.83
CA MET A 331 -3.73 5.61 17.56
C MET A 331 -3.41 5.65 16.08
N PHE A 332 -4.24 5.01 15.24
CA PHE A 332 -4.05 4.94 13.80
C PHE A 332 -5.35 5.31 13.04
N PRO A 333 -5.84 6.57 13.15
CA PRO A 333 -7.11 6.99 12.56
C PRO A 333 -7.02 7.19 11.03
N PHE A 334 -6.84 6.09 10.30
CA PHE A 334 -6.72 6.06 8.85
C PHE A 334 -8.02 6.44 8.12
N GLU A 335 -9.18 6.31 8.79
CA GLU A 335 -10.51 6.62 8.29
C GLU A 335 -10.66 8.08 7.86
N LYS A 336 -9.81 8.96 8.40
CA LYS A 336 -9.73 10.39 8.07
C LYS A 336 -9.08 10.68 6.72
N THR A 337 -8.37 9.72 6.14
CA THR A 337 -7.68 9.90 4.86
C THR A 337 -8.52 9.44 3.66
N GLU A 338 -9.62 8.74 3.94
CA GLU A 338 -10.42 8.03 2.96
C GLU A 338 -11.54 8.88 2.37
N LYS A 339 -11.82 8.64 1.10
CA LYS A 339 -13.02 9.14 0.44
C LYS A 339 -13.62 8.05 -0.43
N PHE A 340 -14.92 7.84 -0.26
CA PHE A 340 -15.66 6.82 -0.99
C PHE A 340 -16.12 7.34 -2.36
N TYR A 341 -16.07 6.46 -3.35
CA TYR A 341 -16.51 6.65 -4.72
C TYR A 341 -17.32 5.44 -5.15
N LYS A 342 -18.20 5.61 -6.14
CA LYS A 342 -18.82 4.46 -6.80
C LYS A 342 -17.78 3.74 -7.66
N PHE A 343 -17.96 2.44 -7.88
CA PHE A 343 -17.06 1.69 -8.75
C PHE A 343 -17.00 2.27 -10.17
N GLU A 344 -18.14 2.71 -10.69
CA GLU A 344 -18.28 3.34 -12.00
C GLU A 344 -17.50 4.67 -12.11
N ASP A 345 -17.21 5.32 -10.98
CA ASP A 345 -16.45 6.58 -10.91
C ASP A 345 -14.93 6.37 -10.81
N ILE A 346 -14.41 5.15 -11.06
CA ILE A 346 -12.99 4.79 -10.92
C ILE A 346 -12.03 5.78 -11.59
N ASN A 347 -12.34 6.26 -12.79
CA ASN A 347 -11.50 7.24 -13.49
C ASN A 347 -11.43 8.58 -12.74
N GLN A 348 -12.55 9.03 -12.15
CA GLN A 348 -12.58 10.26 -11.35
C GLN A 348 -11.87 10.06 -10.01
N ALA A 349 -12.05 8.91 -9.36
CA ALA A 349 -11.36 8.57 -8.12
C ALA A 349 -9.83 8.55 -8.32
N ASN A 350 -9.37 7.95 -9.42
CA ASN A 350 -7.96 7.93 -9.80
C ASN A 350 -7.41 9.35 -10.10
N ALA A 351 -8.17 10.18 -10.84
CA ALA A 351 -7.77 11.57 -11.10
C ALA A 351 -7.73 12.44 -9.83
N ASP A 352 -8.69 12.26 -8.92
CA ASP A 352 -8.71 12.95 -7.62
C ASP A 352 -7.49 12.52 -6.75
N SER A 353 -7.07 11.27 -6.84
CA SER A 353 -5.83 10.78 -6.21
C SER A 353 -4.59 11.47 -6.78
N GLY A 354 -4.42 11.41 -8.10
CA GLY A 354 -3.25 11.93 -8.80
C GLY A 354 -3.09 13.45 -8.71
N SER A 355 -4.20 14.20 -8.63
CA SER A 355 -4.19 15.66 -8.44
C SER A 355 -3.90 16.08 -6.99
N GLY A 356 -3.91 15.15 -6.05
CA GLY A 356 -3.70 15.42 -4.64
C GLY A 356 -4.98 15.72 -3.84
N LYS A 357 -6.12 15.89 -4.52
CA LYS A 357 -7.42 16.27 -3.93
C LYS A 357 -7.95 15.22 -2.95
N THR A 358 -7.70 13.94 -3.23
CA THR A 358 -8.03 12.82 -2.34
C THR A 358 -6.74 12.11 -1.94
N ILE A 359 -6.63 11.72 -0.66
CA ILE A 359 -5.46 10.98 -0.16
C ILE A 359 -5.61 9.48 -0.43
N LYS A 360 -6.73 8.91 0.01
CA LYS A 360 -7.06 7.50 -0.23
C LYS A 360 -8.47 7.37 -0.83
N PRO A 361 -8.59 7.27 -2.17
CA PRO A 361 -9.85 6.92 -2.80
C PRO A 361 -10.17 5.45 -2.52
N VAL A 362 -11.43 5.18 -2.20
CA VAL A 362 -11.95 3.82 -2.03
C VAL A 362 -13.21 3.66 -2.88
N LEU A 363 -13.22 2.66 -3.74
CA LEU A 363 -14.32 2.30 -4.61
C LEU A 363 -15.25 1.35 -3.87
N ILE A 364 -16.53 1.72 -3.76
CA ILE A 364 -17.58 0.85 -3.25
C ILE A 364 -18.03 -0.05 -4.41
N ILE A 365 -17.78 -1.35 -4.27
CA ILE A 365 -18.10 -2.37 -5.26
C ILE A 365 -19.49 -2.96 -5.00
N ASP A 366 -19.79 -3.25 -3.73
CA ASP A 366 -21.11 -3.71 -3.29
C ASP A 366 -21.88 -2.54 -2.67
N GLU A 367 -22.74 -1.87 -3.47
CA GLU A 367 -23.58 -0.78 -2.98
C GLU A 367 -24.61 -1.23 -1.92
N ASP A 368 -24.93 -2.52 -1.89
CA ASP A 368 -25.90 -3.09 -0.95
C ASP A 368 -25.28 -3.46 0.40
N TYR A 369 -23.95 -3.48 0.51
CA TYR A 369 -23.26 -3.82 1.76
C TYR A 369 -23.59 -2.82 2.88
N GLN A 370 -23.96 -3.35 4.04
CA GLN A 370 -24.27 -2.59 5.24
C GLN A 370 -23.36 -3.06 6.39
N PRO A 371 -22.52 -2.17 6.97
CA PRO A 371 -21.69 -2.53 8.12
C PRO A 371 -22.51 -3.09 9.29
N GLY A 372 -22.03 -4.20 9.89
CA GLY A 372 -22.64 -4.82 11.06
C GLY A 372 -23.99 -5.52 10.81
N LYS A 373 -24.33 -5.88 9.55
CA LYS A 373 -25.52 -6.63 9.19
C LYS A 373 -25.21 -7.97 8.54
#